data_AF-A0A9D3Z2X6-F1
#
_entry.id   AF-A0A9D3Z2X6-F1
#
_cell.length_a   1.000
_cell.length_b   1.000
_cell.length_c   1.000
_cell.angle_alpha   90.00
_cell.angle_beta   90.00
_cell.angle_gamma   90.00
#
_symmetry.space_group_name_H-M   'P 1'
#
loop_
_entity.id
_entity.type
_entity.pdbx_description
1 polymer ?
#
loop_
_entity_poly.entity_id
_entity_poly.type
_entity_poly.pdbx_seq_one_letter_code
_entity_poly.pdbx_strand_id
1 'polypeptide(L)'
;MPLGDTISTMPLGDTISTMPLGDTISTMPLEDTISTMPLGDTISTMPLGDTISTMPLGDTISTMPLGDTISTMPLGEPYPPCH
;
A
#
# COMPACT_ATOMS: atom_id res chain seq x y z
N MET A 1 -13.37 16.15 -17.24
CA MET A 1 -13.36 15.18 -16.12
C MET A 1 -11.95 14.65 -16.03
N PRO A 2 -11.19 14.84 -14.95
CA PRO A 2 -10.49 13.70 -14.42
C PRO A 2 -11.52 12.93 -13.60
N LEU A 3 -11.92 11.77 -14.11
CA LEU A 3 -12.60 10.77 -13.29
C LEU A 3 -11.49 10.16 -12.43
N GLY A 4 -11.13 10.84 -11.34
CA GLY A 4 -10.12 10.31 -10.43
C GLY A 4 -10.75 9.21 -9.60
N ASP A 5 -10.35 7.97 -9.86
CA ASP A 5 -10.89 6.82 -9.15
C ASP A 5 -10.24 6.72 -7.76
N THR A 6 -11.07 6.79 -6.73
CA THR A 6 -10.67 6.53 -5.35
C THR A 6 -10.96 5.06 -5.03
N ILE A 7 -9.93 4.33 -4.62
CA ILE A 7 -10.02 2.91 -4.26
C ILE A 7 -9.78 2.76 -2.75
N SER A 8 -10.69 2.06 -2.08
CA SER A 8 -10.53 1.64 -0.68
C SER A 8 -10.75 0.13 -0.58
N THR A 9 -9.78 -0.60 -0.04
CA THR A 9 -9.86 -2.07 0.07
C THR A 9 -9.48 -2.57 1.47
N MET A 10 -10.16 -3.64 1.90
CA MET A 10 -9.94 -4.33 3.17
C MET A 10 -10.10 -5.85 2.97
N PRO A 11 -9.05 -6.54 2.46
CA PRO A 11 -9.06 -8.00 2.32
C PRO A 11 -8.78 -8.74 3.65
N LEU A 12 -9.27 -9.98 3.77
CA LEU A 12 -9.18 -10.86 4.96
C LEU A 12 -8.99 -12.35 4.57
N GLY A 13 -8.26 -13.13 5.38
CA GLY A 13 -7.83 -14.52 5.15
C GLY A 13 -6.58 -14.93 5.96
N ASP A 14 -5.89 -15.99 5.50
CA ASP A 14 -4.57 -16.42 6.01
C ASP A 14 -3.38 -15.94 5.14
N THR A 15 -3.64 -15.59 3.88
CA THR A 15 -2.63 -15.13 2.92
C THR A 15 -3.28 -14.25 1.85
N ILE A 16 -2.74 -13.05 1.68
CA ILE A 16 -3.25 -12.08 0.69
C ILE A 16 -2.16 -11.60 -0.26
N SER A 17 -2.53 -11.49 -1.53
CA SER A 17 -1.79 -10.78 -2.58
C SER A 17 -2.72 -9.79 -3.28
N THR A 18 -2.39 -8.49 -3.27
CA THR A 18 -3.22 -7.45 -3.90
C THR A 18 -2.45 -6.47 -4.78
N MET A 19 -3.15 -5.96 -5.80
CA MET A 19 -2.66 -4.94 -6.74
C MET A 19 -3.78 -3.94 -7.08
N PRO A 20 -4.08 -2.96 -6.20
CA PRO A 20 -5.04 -1.89 -6.49
C PRO A 20 -4.44 -0.84 -7.44
N LEU A 21 -5.29 -0.24 -8.27
CA LEU A 21 -4.91 0.76 -9.27
C LEU A 21 -5.93 1.92 -9.28
N GLY A 22 -5.47 3.15 -9.12
CA GLY A 22 -6.32 4.36 -9.07
C GLY A 22 -5.54 5.59 -8.57
N ASP A 23 -6.07 6.78 -8.79
CA ASP A 23 -5.39 8.05 -8.45
C ASP A 23 -5.16 8.19 -6.93
N THR A 24 -6.13 7.73 -6.13
CA THR A 24 -6.02 7.68 -4.67
C THR A 24 -6.37 6.29 -4.17
N ILE A 25 -5.44 5.67 -3.43
CA ILE A 25 -5.57 4.31 -2.93
C ILE A 25 -5.42 4.29 -1.41
N SER A 26 -6.35 3.63 -0.74
CA SER A 26 -6.26 3.25 0.67
C SER A 26 -6.42 1.74 0.82
N THR A 27 -5.47 1.07 1.48
CA THR A 27 -5.52 -0.40 1.69
C THR A 27 -5.24 -0.79 3.13
N MET A 28 -6.04 -1.73 3.66
CA MET A 28 -5.90 -2.31 4.99
C MET A 28 -6.09 -3.84 4.99
N PRO A 29 -5.08 -4.63 4.61
CA PRO A 29 -5.11 -6.10 4.72
C PRO A 29 -4.81 -6.59 6.16
N LEU A 30 -5.37 -7.74 6.56
CA LEU A 30 -5.22 -8.33 7.89
C LEU A 30 -5.02 -9.87 7.82
N GLU A 31 -3.78 -10.38 7.96
CA GLU A 31 -3.44 -11.81 7.70
C GLU A 31 -2.14 -12.27 8.37
N ASP A 32 -1.82 -13.57 8.37
CA ASP A 32 -0.47 -14.04 8.73
C ASP A 32 0.59 -13.68 7.66
N THR A 33 0.24 -13.69 6.37
CA THR A 33 1.17 -13.35 5.27
C THR A 33 0.55 -12.40 4.26
N ILE A 34 1.23 -11.28 3.98
CA ILE A 34 0.73 -10.19 3.13
C ILE A 34 1.74 -9.82 2.06
N SER A 35 1.27 -9.71 0.82
CA SER A 35 1.98 -9.07 -0.29
C SER A 35 1.10 -8.00 -0.94
N THR A 36 1.56 -6.75 -1.00
CA THR A 36 0.82 -5.65 -1.65
C THR A 36 1.65 -4.86 -2.65
N MET A 37 1.03 -4.50 -3.78
CA MET A 37 1.62 -3.66 -4.83
C MET A 37 0.62 -2.61 -5.33
N PRO A 38 0.41 -1.49 -4.60
CA PRO A 38 -0.48 -0.41 -5.03
C PRO A 38 0.17 0.50 -6.09
N LEU A 39 -0.64 0.94 -7.06
CA LEU A 39 -0.23 1.86 -8.13
C LEU A 39 -1.17 3.08 -8.24
N GLY A 40 -0.68 4.27 -7.92
CA GLY A 40 -1.51 5.49 -7.88
C GLY A 40 -0.75 6.74 -7.46
N ASP A 41 -1.30 7.92 -7.70
CA ASP A 41 -0.64 9.20 -7.36
C ASP A 41 -0.53 9.38 -5.84
N THR A 42 -1.59 9.04 -5.10
CA THR A 42 -1.62 9.07 -3.63
C THR A 42 -1.92 7.68 -3.09
N ILE A 43 -1.04 7.14 -2.26
CA ILE A 43 -1.14 5.79 -1.70
C ILE A 43 -1.03 5.84 -0.18
N SER A 44 -2.00 5.23 0.49
CA SER A 44 -1.96 4.91 1.92
C SER A 44 -2.13 3.41 2.11
N THR A 45 -1.16 2.76 2.77
CA THR A 45 -1.25 1.33 3.11
C THR A 45 -0.98 1.09 4.60
N MET A 46 -1.82 0.25 5.19
CA MET A 46 -1.68 -0.18 6.59
C MET A 46 -1.93 -1.70 6.70
N PRO A 47 -0.94 -2.53 6.36
CA PRO A 47 -1.04 -3.98 6.51
C PRO A 47 -0.80 -4.42 7.96
N LEU A 48 -1.58 -5.41 8.41
CA LEU A 48 -1.39 -6.10 9.69
C LEU A 48 -1.12 -7.59 9.46
N GLY A 49 0.02 -8.10 9.91
CA GLY A 49 0.33 -9.53 9.77
C GLY A 49 1.73 -9.98 10.16
N ASP A 50 1.94 -11.29 10.36
CA ASP A 50 3.24 -11.83 10.80
C ASP A 50 4.35 -11.60 9.77
N THR A 51 4.05 -11.79 8.49
CA THR A 51 4.99 -11.55 7.38
C THR A 51 4.40 -10.57 6.37
N ILE A 52 5.07 -9.44 6.15
CA ILE A 52 4.57 -8.36 5.30
C ILE A 52 5.61 -8.00 4.22
N SER A 53 5.17 -7.98 2.97
CA SER A 53 5.87 -7.41 1.83
C SER A 53 5.03 -6.34 1.16
N THR A 54 5.59 -5.16 0.98
CA THR A 54 4.91 -4.01 0.34
C THR A 54 5.79 -3.32 -0.67
N MET A 55 5.24 -3.06 -1.86
CA MET A 55 5.93 -2.38 -2.96
C MET A 55 5.03 -1.32 -3.60
N PRO A 56 4.95 -0.10 -3.02
CA PRO A 56 4.13 0.98 -3.56
C PRO A 56 4.84 1.73 -4.69
N LEU A 57 4.05 2.17 -5.69
CA LEU A 57 4.49 3.07 -6.77
C LEU A 57 3.52 4.26 -6.90
N GLY A 58 3.99 5.46 -6.55
CA GLY A 58 3.20 6.69 -6.54
C GLY A 58 4.00 7.94 -6.17
N ASP A 59 3.40 9.11 -6.34
CA ASP A 59 4.01 10.42 -6.03
C ASP A 59 3.99 10.72 -4.53
N THR A 60 2.89 10.38 -3.85
CA THR A 60 2.75 10.49 -2.40
C THR A 60 2.48 9.11 -1.81
N ILE A 61 3.43 8.60 -1.03
CA ILE A 61 3.38 7.26 -0.45
C ILE A 61 3.43 7.34 1.07
N SER A 62 2.43 6.75 1.73
CA SER A 62 2.44 6.49 3.17
C SER A 62 2.22 5.01 3.42
N THR A 63 3.20 4.34 4.03
CA THR A 63 3.12 2.93 4.41
C THR A 63 3.37 2.76 5.91
N MET A 64 2.48 2.04 6.59
CA MET A 64 2.60 1.77 8.03
C MET A 64 2.30 0.30 8.32
N PRO A 65 3.29 -0.60 8.16
CA PRO A 65 3.14 -2.02 8.44
C PRO A 65 3.19 -2.35 9.94
N LEU A 66 2.35 -3.28 10.39
CA LEU A 66 2.40 -3.88 11.72
C LEU A 66 2.60 -5.40 11.59
N GLY A 67 3.79 -5.90 11.94
CA GLY A 67 4.14 -7.31 11.78
C GLY A 67 5.49 -7.73 12.36
N ASP A 68 5.70 -9.04 12.47
CA ASP A 68 6.96 -9.62 12.98
C ASP A 68 8.09 -9.50 11.96
N THR A 69 7.79 -9.74 10.68
CA THR A 69 8.73 -9.60 9.57
C THR A 69 8.18 -8.62 8.55
N ILE A 70 8.90 -7.53 8.30
CA ILE A 70 8.45 -6.43 7.45
C ILE A 70 9.49 -6.14 6.36
N SER A 71 9.03 -6.11 5.11
CA SER A 71 9.77 -5.61 3.95
C SER A 71 8.97 -4.53 3.23
N THR A 72 9.58 -3.37 3.04
CA THR A 72 8.97 -2.20 2.41
C THR A 72 9.93 -1.66 1.37
N MET A 73 9.51 -1.64 0.10
CA MET A 73 10.33 -1.13 -1.02
C MET A 73 9.53 -0.14 -1.86
N PRO A 74 9.57 1.17 -1.54
CA PRO A 74 8.98 2.18 -2.40
C PRO A 74 9.78 2.29 -3.70
N LEU A 75 9.09 2.27 -4.85
CA LEU A 75 9.71 2.39 -6.17
C LEU A 75 9.56 3.78 -6.80
N GLY A 76 8.82 4.69 -6.14
CA GLY A 76 8.66 6.11 -6.52
C GLY A 76 9.58 7.03 -5.72
N GLU A 77 9.89 8.23 -6.25
CA GLU A 77 10.67 9.23 -5.53
C GLU A 77 9.90 9.72 -4.28
N PRO A 78 10.43 9.56 -3.06
CA PRO A 78 9.90 10.29 -1.92
C PRO A 78 10.26 11.76 -2.15
N TYR A 79 9.29 12.60 -2.53
CA TYR A 79 9.52 14.04 -2.51
C TYR A 79 9.99 14.41 -1.09
N PRO A 80 11.22 14.95 -0.90
CA PRO A 80 11.58 15.50 0.38
C PRO A 80 10.65 16.70 0.65
N PRO A 81 10.24 16.96 1.90
CA PRO A 81 9.54 18.20 2.21
C PRO A 81 10.45 19.35 1.79
N CYS A 82 10.01 20.10 0.77
CA CYS A 82 10.69 21.34 0.36
C CYS A 82 10.82 22.24 1.59
N HIS A 83 12.04 22.65 1.89
CA HIS A 83 12.37 23.63 2.91
C HIS A 83 12.34 25.06 2.35
#